data_AF-A0A0P6SJS8-F1
#
_entry.id   AF-A0A0P6SJS8-F1
#
_cell.length_a   1.000
_cell.length_b   1.000
_cell.length_c   1.000
_cell.angle_alpha   90.00
_cell.angle_beta   90.00
_cell.angle_gamma   90.00
#
_symmetry.space_group_name_H-M   'P 1'
#
loop_
_entity.id
_entity.type
_entity.pdbx_description
1 polymer ?
#
loop_
_entity_poly.entity_id
_entity_poly.type
_entity_poly.pdbx_seq_one_letter_code
_entity_poly.pdbx_strand_id
1 'polypeptide(L)'
;MLTDNDIEYVNIPDKNRQLMMITIREASSDQKPVHLKNDFRESYKRLGEGDVRLDKEELKYLMASSHDDIDSELLTNYDESDLNIESIREYKKLLIELSGNTKYTRGTS
;
A
#
# COMPACT_ATOMS: atom_id res chain seq x y z
N MET A 1 -14.12 -11.83 2.10
CA MET A 1 -13.52 -12.76 3.08
C MET A 1 -13.23 -14.09 2.41
N LEU A 2 -12.15 -14.76 2.83
CA LEU A 2 -11.85 -16.12 2.42
C LEU A 2 -12.84 -17.08 3.08
N THR A 3 -13.35 -18.03 2.33
CA THR A 3 -14.32 -19.03 2.79
C THR A 3 -13.82 -20.43 2.45
N ASP A 4 -14.42 -21.46 3.05
CA ASP A 4 -14.09 -22.85 2.74
C ASP A 4 -14.30 -23.19 1.26
N ASN A 5 -15.18 -22.47 0.56
CA ASN A 5 -15.40 -22.62 -0.88
C ASN A 5 -14.22 -22.15 -1.73
N ASP A 6 -13.29 -21.38 -1.17
CA ASP A 6 -12.09 -20.91 -1.86
C ASP A 6 -10.93 -21.92 -1.72
N ILE A 7 -11.12 -23.04 -1.01
CA ILE A 7 -10.14 -24.10 -0.80
C ILE A 7 -10.59 -25.37 -1.53
N GLU A 8 -9.77 -25.84 -2.46
CA GLU A 8 -9.98 -27.09 -3.18
C GLU A 8 -8.84 -28.07 -2.91
N TYR A 9 -9.18 -29.36 -2.82
CA TYR A 9 -8.20 -30.42 -2.70
C TYR A 9 -8.27 -31.38 -3.89
N VAL A 10 -7.15 -31.51 -4.61
CA VAL A 10 -7.05 -32.37 -5.79
C VAL A 10 -6.14 -33.56 -5.48
N ASN A 11 -6.65 -34.78 -5.59
CA ASN A 11 -5.83 -35.98 -5.46
C ASN A 11 -4.94 -36.12 -6.69
N ILE A 12 -3.65 -36.42 -6.48
CA ILE A 12 -2.73 -36.67 -7.59
C ILE A 12 -2.84 -38.15 -7.97
N PRO A 13 -3.28 -38.50 -9.19
CA PRO A 13 -3.36 -39.89 -9.60
C PRO A 13 -2.04 -40.61 -9.41
N ASP A 14 -2.10 -41.86 -8.98
CA ASP A 14 -0.95 -42.75 -8.77
C ASP A 14 0.08 -42.24 -7.75
N LYS A 15 -0.27 -41.21 -6.95
CA LYS A 15 0.52 -40.74 -5.81
C LYS A 15 -0.37 -40.65 -4.58
N ASN A 16 0.11 -41.14 -3.43
CA ASN A 16 -0.58 -40.94 -2.15
C ASN A 16 -0.34 -39.50 -1.63
N ARG A 17 -0.70 -38.50 -2.44
CA ARG A 17 -0.48 -37.07 -2.18
C ARG A 17 -1.67 -36.26 -2.71
N GLN A 18 -1.96 -35.16 -2.03
CA GLN A 18 -3.02 -34.24 -2.36
C GLN A 18 -2.44 -32.85 -2.61
N LEU A 19 -2.95 -32.16 -3.63
CA LEU A 19 -2.67 -30.74 -3.91
C LEU A 19 -3.76 -29.91 -3.24
N MET A 20 -3.38 -28.89 -2.48
CA MET A 20 -4.30 -27.89 -1.93
C MET A 20 -4.21 -26.64 -2.81
N MET A 21 -5.35 -26.20 -3.34
CA MET A 21 -5.49 -24.99 -4.13
C MET A 21 -6.31 -23.98 -3.34
N ILE A 22 -5.76 -22.80 -3.11
CA ILE A 22 -6.44 -21.72 -2.37
C ILE A 22 -6.59 -20.53 -3.31
N THR A 23 -7.84 -20.14 -3.59
CA THR A 23 -8.15 -19.00 -4.45
C THR A 23 -8.27 -17.73 -3.63
N ILE A 24 -7.35 -16.80 -3.83
CA ILE A 24 -7.38 -15.49 -3.15
C ILE A 24 -7.95 -14.46 -4.12
N ARG A 25 -9.10 -13.86 -3.77
CA ARG A 25 -9.64 -12.69 -4.50
C ARG A 25 -8.83 -11.44 -4.13
N GLU A 26 -8.73 -10.50 -5.06
CA GLU A 26 -8.11 -9.21 -4.76
C GLU A 26 -8.90 -8.50 -3.63
N ALA A 27 -8.17 -7.97 -2.64
CA ALA A 27 -8.76 -7.13 -1.62
C ALA A 27 -9.30 -5.84 -2.25
N SER A 28 -10.45 -5.36 -1.78
CA SER A 28 -10.95 -4.04 -2.16
C SER A 28 -10.05 -2.94 -1.61
N SER A 29 -10.14 -1.72 -2.17
CA SER A 29 -9.25 -0.60 -1.79
C SER A 29 -9.28 -0.33 -0.29
N ASP A 30 -10.47 -0.32 0.33
CA ASP A 30 -10.72 -0.15 1.77
C ASP A 30 -10.09 -1.24 2.66
N GLN A 31 -9.75 -2.39 2.08
CA GLN A 31 -9.13 -3.50 2.79
C GLN A 31 -7.61 -3.54 2.62
N LYS A 32 -7.04 -2.60 1.86
CA LYS A 32 -5.60 -2.45 1.67
C LYS A 32 -5.02 -1.47 2.70
N PRO A 33 -3.77 -1.67 3.15
CA PRO A 33 -2.88 -2.77 2.77
C PRO A 33 -3.17 -4.06 3.57
N VAL A 34 -3.13 -5.22 2.90
CA VAL A 34 -3.22 -6.52 3.57
C VAL A 34 -1.91 -6.78 4.30
N HIS A 35 -1.99 -7.13 5.59
CA HIS A 35 -0.83 -7.21 6.45
C HIS A 35 -0.87 -8.42 7.40
N LEU A 36 0.31 -8.95 7.70
CA LEU A 36 0.46 -10.09 8.61
C LEU A 36 0.46 -9.63 10.08
N LYS A 37 -0.09 -10.46 10.98
CA LYS A 37 -0.02 -10.27 12.44
C LYS A 37 -0.54 -8.91 12.95
N ASN A 38 -1.45 -8.28 12.21
CA ASN A 38 -1.98 -6.94 12.55
C ASN A 38 -0.90 -5.84 12.59
N ASP A 39 0.20 -6.00 11.84
CA ASP A 39 1.24 -4.99 11.67
C ASP A 39 1.30 -4.53 10.21
N PHE A 40 0.79 -3.33 9.91
CA PHE A 40 0.76 -2.73 8.56
C PHE A 40 2.15 -2.67 7.88
N ARG A 41 3.24 -2.67 8.66
CA ARG A 41 4.60 -2.69 8.11
C ARG A 41 4.93 -4.05 7.48
N GLU A 42 4.21 -5.11 7.86
CA GLU A 42 4.32 -6.47 7.31
C GLU A 42 3.30 -6.68 6.17
N SER A 43 3.23 -5.70 5.26
CA SER A 43 2.49 -5.78 4.01
C SER A 43 3.40 -6.11 2.83
N TYR A 44 2.86 -6.85 1.88
CA TYR A 44 3.61 -7.40 0.75
C TYR A 44 2.84 -7.20 -0.56
N LYS A 45 3.59 -7.02 -1.64
CA LYS A 45 3.09 -7.08 -3.02
C LYS A 45 3.70 -8.29 -3.73
N ARG A 46 2.92 -8.95 -4.58
CA ARG A 46 3.43 -9.97 -5.50
C ARG A 46 4.20 -9.28 -6.61
N LEU A 47 5.47 -9.63 -6.79
CA LEU A 47 6.32 -9.16 -7.88
C LEU A 47 7.02 -10.36 -8.53
N GLY A 48 6.65 -10.66 -9.77
CA GLY A 48 7.15 -11.84 -10.48
C GLY A 48 6.79 -13.12 -9.74
N GLU A 49 7.80 -13.90 -9.36
CA GLU A 49 7.64 -15.19 -8.70
C GLU A 49 7.56 -15.10 -7.16
N GLY A 50 7.71 -13.91 -6.57
CA GLY A 50 7.83 -13.76 -5.12
C GLY A 50 6.98 -12.63 -4.53
N ASP A 51 6.81 -12.69 -3.21
CA ASP A 51 6.22 -11.61 -2.42
C ASP A 51 7.33 -10.71 -1.89
N VAL A 52 7.22 -9.41 -2.18
CA VAL A 52 8.17 -8.38 -1.75
C VAL A 52 7.48 -7.47 -0.76
N ARG A 53 8.16 -7.16 0.35
CA ARG A 53 7.64 -6.23 1.35
C ARG A 53 7.45 -4.86 0.71
N LEU A 54 6.33 -4.21 1.02
CA LEU A 54 6.09 -2.83 0.60
C LEU A 54 7.15 -1.91 1.22
N ASP A 55 7.65 -0.98 0.42
CA ASP A 55 8.45 0.10 0.97
C ASP A 55 7.55 1.15 1.66
N LYS A 56 8.19 2.12 2.32
CA LYS A 56 7.49 3.16 3.10
C LYS A 56 6.58 4.03 2.24
N GLU A 57 6.98 4.36 1.01
CA GLU A 57 6.20 5.22 0.12
C GLU A 57 5.02 4.45 -0.47
N GLU A 58 5.22 3.18 -0.84
CA GLU A 58 4.15 2.30 -1.33
C GLU A 58 3.10 2.02 -0.25
N LEU A 59 3.56 1.77 0.97
CA LEU A 59 2.69 1.58 2.12
C LEU A 59 1.85 2.84 2.38
N LYS A 60 2.48 4.01 2.35
CA LYS A 60 1.83 5.31 2.49
C LYS A 60 0.78 5.55 1.39
N TYR A 61 1.14 5.25 0.15
CA TYR A 61 0.22 5.39 -0.99
C TYR A 61 -1.00 4.47 -0.84
N LEU A 62 -0.81 3.22 -0.42
CA LEU A 62 -1.90 2.27 -0.23
C LEU A 62 -2.82 2.66 0.93
N MET A 63 -2.28 3.17 2.03
CA MET A 63 -3.09 3.66 3.15
C MET A 63 -3.88 4.92 2.80
N ALA A 64 -3.28 5.84 2.03
CA ALA A 64 -3.97 7.04 1.58
C ALA A 64 -5.06 6.76 0.54
N SER A 65 -4.84 5.76 -0.32
CA SER A 65 -5.80 5.39 -1.38
C SER A 65 -6.89 4.42 -0.92
N SER A 66 -6.78 3.84 0.29
CA SER A 66 -7.80 2.96 0.86
C SER A 66 -8.98 3.68 1.51
N HIS A 67 -8.88 5.00 1.76
CA HIS A 67 -9.92 5.77 2.44
C HIS A 67 -10.54 6.80 1.48
N ASP A 68 -11.85 6.73 1.27
CA ASP A 68 -12.61 7.74 0.52
C ASP A 68 -12.78 9.04 1.35
N ASP A 69 -12.77 8.94 2.68
CA ASP A 69 -12.92 10.05 3.64
C ASP A 69 -11.60 10.34 4.38
N ILE A 70 -10.65 10.92 3.65
CA ILE A 70 -9.28 11.28 4.13
C ILE A 70 -9.30 12.27 5.31
N ASP A 71 -10.43 12.94 5.58
CA ASP A 71 -10.54 13.97 6.63
C ASP A 71 -10.74 13.43 8.07
N SER A 72 -10.92 12.13 8.28
CA SER A 72 -11.43 11.62 9.57
C SER A 72 -10.46 10.80 10.44
N GLU A 73 -9.36 10.26 9.92
CA GLU A 73 -8.43 9.46 10.72
C GLU A 73 -6.98 9.97 10.66
N LEU A 74 -6.42 10.27 11.83
CA LEU A 74 -5.00 10.56 12.00
C LEU A 74 -4.19 9.28 11.77
N LEU A 75 -3.23 9.34 10.84
CA LEU A 75 -2.31 8.23 10.58
C LEU A 75 -1.44 8.00 11.82
N THR A 76 -1.75 6.94 12.59
CA THR A 76 -1.08 6.68 13.87
C THR A 76 0.36 6.24 13.61
N ASN A 77 1.32 6.81 14.36
CA ASN A 77 2.78 6.62 14.20
C ASN A 77 3.41 7.30 12.97
N TYR A 78 2.78 8.34 12.44
CA TYR A 78 3.38 9.19 11.41
C TYR A 78 3.60 10.60 11.93
N ASP A 79 4.72 11.21 11.54
CA ASP A 79 5.06 12.59 11.85
C ASP A 79 5.65 13.33 10.64
N GLU A 80 6.03 14.60 10.84
CA GLU A 80 6.58 15.44 9.77
C GLU A 80 7.89 14.89 9.18
N SER A 81 8.61 14.02 9.91
CA SER A 81 9.84 13.38 9.41
C SER A 81 9.57 12.31 8.36
N ASP A 82 8.33 11.85 8.23
CA ASP A 82 7.88 10.92 7.19
C ASP A 82 7.57 11.62 5.85
N LEU A 83 7.70 12.95 5.79
CA LEU A 83 7.51 13.71 4.56
C LEU A 83 8.74 13.63 3.65
N ASN A 84 8.52 13.26 2.39
CA ASN A 84 9.56 13.31 1.37
C ASN A 84 9.81 14.76 0.94
N ILE A 85 10.94 15.31 1.38
CA ILE A 85 11.33 16.69 1.10
C ILE A 85 11.53 16.95 -0.40
N GLU A 86 12.01 15.98 -1.18
CA GLU A 86 12.16 16.14 -2.62
C GLU A 86 10.80 16.29 -3.30
N SER A 87 9.83 15.43 -2.95
CA SER A 87 8.46 15.56 -3.46
C SER A 87 7.84 16.92 -3.11
N ILE A 88 8.09 17.44 -1.91
CA ILE A 88 7.64 18.78 -1.50
C ILE A 88 8.32 19.88 -2.34
N ARG A 89 9.62 19.75 -2.62
CA ARG A 89 10.36 20.71 -3.47
C ARG A 89 9.84 20.71 -4.90
N GLU A 90 9.60 19.54 -5.49
CA GLU A 90 9.03 19.41 -6.83
C GLU A 90 7.62 19.98 -6.90
N TYR A 91 6.77 19.67 -5.92
CA TYR A 91 5.43 20.23 -5.83
C TYR A 91 5.44 21.76 -5.75
N LYS A 92 6.34 22.34 -4.94
CA LYS A 92 6.54 23.80 -4.86
C LYS A 92 6.96 24.41 -6.20
N LYS A 93 7.87 23.75 -6.95
CA LYS A 93 8.28 24.20 -8.29
C LYS A 93 7.09 24.22 -9.25
N LEU A 94 6.31 23.14 -9.29
CA LEU A 94 5.12 23.03 -10.13
C LEU A 94 4.08 24.11 -9.79
N LEU A 95 3.84 24.36 -8.49
CA LEU A 95 2.93 25.42 -8.04
C LEU A 95 3.38 26.82 -8.48
N ILE A 96 4.68 27.12 -8.44
CA ILE A 96 5.21 28.41 -8.89
C ILE A 96 5.00 28.56 -10.40
N GLU A 97 5.27 27.51 -11.17
CA GLU A 97 5.10 27.49 -12.63
C GLU A 97 3.63 27.72 -13.03
N LEU A 98 2.69 27.07 -12.34
CA LEU A 98 1.26 27.17 -12.62
C LEU A 98 0.62 28.48 -12.13
N SER A 99 1.05 28.99 -10.97
CA SER A 99 0.43 30.16 -10.34
C SER A 99 1.11 31.49 -10.64
N GLY A 100 2.35 31.48 -11.15
CA GLY A 100 3.20 32.68 -11.29
C GLY A 100 3.52 33.36 -9.96
N ASN A 101 3.17 32.75 -8.82
CA ASN A 101 3.21 33.38 -7.51
C ASN A 101 4.53 33.02 -6.79
N THR A 102 5.42 34.00 -6.67
CA THR A 102 6.74 33.83 -6.06
C THR A 102 6.71 33.74 -4.53
N LYS A 103 5.54 33.78 -3.88
CA LYS A 103 5.45 33.64 -2.41
C LYS A 103 6.03 32.33 -1.87
N TYR A 104 6.18 31.31 -2.72
CA TYR A 104 6.72 29.99 -2.36
C TYR A 104 8.24 29.87 -2.55
N THR A 105 8.92 30.91 -3.05
CA THR A 105 10.40 30.91 -3.20
C THR A 105 11.12 31.29 -1.91
N ARG A 106 10.41 31.87 -0.93
CA ARG A 106 11.00 32.42 0.29
C ARG A 106 10.78 31.49 1.47
N GLY A 107 11.61 30.45 1.58
CA GLY A 107 11.56 29.53 2.71
C GLY A 107 12.73 28.54 2.79
N THR A 108 13.78 28.73 1.98
CA THR A 108 15.03 27.99 2.12
C THR A 108 16.09 28.99 2.58
N SER A 109 16.24 29.11 3.90
CA SER A 109 17.42 29.66 4.55
C SER A 109 17.86 28.64 5.59
#